data_AF-A0A1T5LX12-F1
#
_entry.id   AF-A0A1T5LX12-F1
#
_cell.length_a   1.000
_cell.length_b   1.000
_cell.length_c   1.000
_cell.angle_alpha   90.00
_cell.angle_beta   90.00
_cell.angle_gamma   90.00
#
_symmetry.space_group_name_H-M   'P 1'
#
loop_
_entity.id
_entity.type
_entity.pdbx_description
1 polymer ?
#
loop_
_entity_poly.entity_id
_entity_poly.type
_entity_poly.pdbx_seq_one_letter_code
_entity_poly.pdbx_strand_id
1 'polypeptide(L)'
;MSANLRTRAFLLLVTASAALPALAGEPHKGLDYTHQESWKGVLDHAQSPVDIVTRSALPADRKDAGALLIASRPSAGVVEDNGHAVQVNTDEAEAVIRGRHFRLTQFHFHSPSEHTLDGKTAPLEGHFVFRAQDGRLAVVGVMFQEGADNPDIAPVLEQLRRPEHFGQAEIDIARLLPADKSYYHYLGSLTTPPLTENVEWYVLSKPVSLGANQLKELHDRHPHNNRQRQPMNDRPLVYFQD
;
A
#
# COMPACT_ATOMS: atom_id res chain seq x y z
N MET A 1 -8.52 -28.48 -63.81
CA MET A 1 -8.76 -28.74 -62.37
C MET A 1 -8.37 -27.49 -61.61
N SER A 2 -9.35 -26.66 -61.26
CA SER A 2 -9.13 -25.36 -60.57
C SER A 2 -9.31 -25.56 -59.07
N ALA A 3 -8.27 -25.24 -58.28
CA ALA A 3 -8.30 -25.33 -56.83
C ALA A 3 -8.74 -23.97 -56.25
N ASN A 4 -9.92 -23.94 -55.64
CA ASN A 4 -10.44 -22.79 -54.89
C ASN A 4 -9.67 -22.63 -53.57
N LEU A 5 -8.80 -21.62 -53.50
CA LEU A 5 -8.20 -21.18 -52.25
C LEU A 5 -9.23 -20.34 -51.47
N ARG A 6 -9.85 -20.91 -50.44
CA ARG A 6 -10.68 -20.17 -49.48
C ARG A 6 -9.77 -19.49 -48.46
N THR A 7 -9.58 -18.19 -48.61
CA THR A 7 -8.96 -17.33 -47.60
C THR A 7 -9.81 -17.34 -46.33
N ARG A 8 -9.32 -17.96 -45.25
CA ARG A 8 -9.92 -17.83 -43.92
C ARG A 8 -9.42 -16.53 -43.30
N ALA A 9 -10.29 -15.53 -43.23
CA ALA A 9 -10.05 -14.34 -42.42
C ALA A 9 -10.04 -14.76 -40.93
N PHE A 10 -8.88 -14.67 -40.28
CA PHE A 10 -8.78 -14.74 -38.83
C PHE A 10 -9.32 -13.44 -38.27
N LEU A 11 -10.53 -13.47 -37.71
CA LEU A 11 -11.08 -12.38 -36.92
C LEU A 11 -10.29 -12.36 -35.60
N LEU A 12 -9.34 -11.42 -35.49
CA LEU A 12 -8.65 -11.14 -34.24
C LEU A 12 -9.68 -10.55 -33.28
N LEU A 13 -10.21 -11.36 -32.37
CA LEU A 13 -11.05 -10.89 -31.29
C LEU A 13 -10.15 -10.08 -30.35
N VAL A 14 -10.11 -8.76 -30.53
CA VAL A 14 -9.57 -7.85 -29.52
C VAL A 14 -10.57 -7.91 -28.37
N THR A 15 -10.30 -8.76 -27.39
CA THR A 15 -10.99 -8.70 -26.11
C THR A 15 -10.60 -7.38 -25.47
N ALA A 16 -11.49 -6.39 -25.57
CA ALA A 16 -11.44 -5.22 -24.70
C ALA A 16 -11.48 -5.76 -23.27
N SER A 17 -10.32 -5.76 -22.60
CA SER A 17 -10.27 -6.02 -21.17
C SER A 17 -10.98 -4.84 -20.54
N ALA A 18 -12.26 -5.03 -20.21
CA ALA A 18 -12.99 -4.07 -19.42
C ALA A 18 -12.22 -3.94 -18.10
N ALA A 19 -11.57 -2.80 -17.91
CA ALA A 19 -11.00 -2.44 -16.62
C ALA A 19 -12.15 -2.52 -15.62
N LEU A 20 -12.12 -3.54 -14.77
CA LEU A 20 -12.98 -3.59 -13.60
C LEU A 20 -12.64 -2.33 -12.78
N PRO A 21 -13.64 -1.61 -12.27
CA PRO A 21 -13.39 -0.41 -11.48
C PRO A 21 -12.46 -0.80 -10.34
N ALA A 22 -11.40 -0.02 -10.17
CA ALA A 22 -10.55 -0.15 -9.00
C ALA A 22 -11.46 -0.17 -7.78
N LEU A 23 -11.25 -1.13 -6.88
CA LEU A 23 -11.80 -1.12 -5.52
C LEU A 23 -11.16 0.01 -4.68
N ALA A 24 -10.82 1.13 -5.31
CA ALA A 24 -10.79 2.42 -4.65
C ALA A 24 -12.25 2.79 -4.44
N GLY A 25 -12.66 3.01 -3.20
CA GLY A 25 -14.00 3.53 -2.92
C GLY A 25 -14.32 4.71 -3.84
N GLU A 26 -15.61 4.87 -4.17
CA GLU A 26 -16.12 6.09 -4.79
C GLU A 26 -15.43 7.30 -4.14
N PRO A 27 -14.98 8.31 -4.90
CA PRO A 27 -14.31 9.47 -4.36
C PRO A 27 -15.29 10.19 -3.42
N HIS A 28 -15.22 9.87 -2.14
CA HIS A 28 -15.91 10.59 -1.10
C HIS A 28 -15.40 12.02 -1.20
N LYS A 29 -16.29 12.98 -1.45
CA LYS A 29 -15.98 14.41 -1.32
C LYS A 29 -15.35 14.62 0.06
N GLY A 30 -14.02 14.76 0.11
CA GLY A 30 -13.26 15.01 1.34
C GLY A 30 -13.38 13.89 2.38
N LEU A 31 -12.43 12.96 2.47
CA LEU A 31 -12.25 12.20 3.70
C LEU A 31 -11.95 13.18 4.83
N ASP A 32 -12.88 13.24 5.79
CA ASP A 32 -12.73 14.06 6.97
C ASP A 32 -12.12 13.21 8.10
N TYR A 33 -10.80 13.29 8.23
CA TYR A 33 -10.05 12.64 9.30
C TYR A 33 -10.30 13.27 10.68
N THR A 34 -11.06 14.36 10.80
CA THR A 34 -11.43 14.93 12.11
C THR A 34 -12.70 14.30 12.69
N HIS A 35 -13.59 13.78 11.85
CA HIS A 35 -14.88 13.19 12.22
C HIS A 35 -14.99 11.69 11.84
N GLN A 36 -13.93 10.94 12.11
CA GLN A 36 -13.80 9.54 11.71
C GLN A 36 -14.77 8.61 12.45
N GLU A 37 -15.28 9.01 13.62
CA GLU A 37 -16.30 8.30 14.38
C GLU A 37 -17.61 8.12 13.61
N SER A 38 -17.82 8.93 12.57
CA SER A 38 -18.95 8.81 11.66
C SER A 38 -18.73 7.77 10.54
N TRP A 39 -17.49 7.32 10.33
CA TRP A 39 -17.16 6.34 9.30
C TRP A 39 -17.70 4.96 9.69
N LYS A 40 -18.50 4.37 8.82
CA LYS A 40 -19.14 3.07 9.08
C LYS A 40 -18.58 2.00 8.17
N GLY A 41 -17.93 1.00 8.77
CA GLY A 41 -17.62 -0.24 8.09
C GLY A 41 -18.88 -1.08 7.90
N VAL A 42 -18.83 -2.02 6.96
CA VAL A 42 -19.95 -2.93 6.70
C VAL A 42 -20.12 -3.95 7.84
N LEU A 43 -19.01 -4.44 8.41
CA LEU A 43 -19.00 -5.45 9.47
C LEU A 43 -18.41 -4.92 10.80
N ASP A 44 -17.36 -4.09 10.73
CA ASP A 44 -16.77 -3.36 11.86
C ASP A 44 -16.25 -4.27 13.01
N HIS A 45 -15.61 -5.39 12.66
CA HIS A 45 -15.09 -6.40 13.60
C HIS A 45 -13.56 -6.57 13.53
N ALA A 46 -12.97 -6.43 12.35
CA ALA A 46 -11.57 -6.66 12.06
C ALA A 46 -10.95 -5.43 11.38
N GLN A 47 -11.10 -4.27 12.01
CA GLN A 47 -10.70 -2.99 11.43
C GLN A 47 -9.21 -2.68 11.60
N SER A 48 -8.72 -1.81 10.74
CA SER A 48 -7.36 -1.26 10.71
C SER A 48 -7.40 0.28 10.76
N PRO A 49 -6.35 0.96 11.26
CA PRO A 49 -5.10 0.40 11.76
C PRO A 49 -5.23 -0.13 13.20
N VAL A 50 -4.20 -0.79 13.70
CA VAL A 50 -4.12 -1.30 15.08
C VAL A 50 -2.82 -0.87 15.75
N ASP A 51 -2.76 -1.00 17.07
CA ASP A 51 -1.47 -1.02 17.78
C ASP A 51 -0.83 -2.40 17.63
N ILE A 52 0.38 -2.43 17.05
CA ILE A 52 1.21 -3.63 16.94
C ILE A 52 1.95 -3.81 18.27
N VAL A 53 1.34 -4.57 19.17
CA VAL A 53 1.94 -4.95 20.45
C VAL A 53 2.93 -6.09 20.20
N THR A 54 4.22 -5.75 20.05
CA THR A 54 5.23 -6.66 19.50
C THR A 54 5.40 -7.92 20.36
N ARG A 55 5.32 -7.77 21.68
CA ARG A 55 5.41 -8.87 22.65
C ARG A 55 4.26 -9.88 22.60
N SER A 56 3.11 -9.54 22.01
CA SER A 56 1.98 -10.47 21.85
C SER A 56 2.00 -11.21 20.51
N ALA A 57 2.96 -10.90 19.63
CA ALA A 57 3.08 -11.54 18.34
C ALA A 57 3.53 -13.01 18.50
N LEU A 58 2.80 -13.91 17.85
CA LEU A 58 3.16 -15.31 17.75
C LEU A 58 4.23 -15.48 16.65
N PRO A 59 5.26 -16.31 16.84
CA PRO A 59 6.21 -16.58 15.76
C PRO A 59 5.50 -17.25 14.58
N ALA A 60 5.82 -16.81 13.36
CA ALA A 60 5.37 -17.46 12.14
C ALA A 60 5.90 -18.90 12.04
N ASP A 61 5.19 -19.76 11.32
CA ASP A 61 5.67 -21.11 11.03
C ASP A 61 6.93 -21.01 10.16
N ARG A 62 8.02 -21.64 10.60
CA ARG A 62 9.31 -21.65 9.87
C ARG A 62 9.24 -22.35 8.51
N LYS A 63 8.17 -23.11 8.24
CA LYS A 63 7.90 -23.68 6.91
C LYS A 63 7.46 -22.63 5.89
N ASP A 64 7.11 -21.43 6.33
CA ASP A 64 6.77 -20.29 5.47
C ASP A 64 8.03 -19.50 5.01
N ALA A 65 9.23 -20.10 5.03
CA ALA A 65 10.47 -19.44 4.59
C ALA A 65 10.31 -18.77 3.20
N GLY A 66 10.73 -17.50 3.08
CA GLY A 66 10.46 -16.67 1.89
C GLY A 66 9.05 -16.07 1.88
N ALA A 67 8.49 -15.76 3.05
CA ALA A 67 7.09 -15.37 3.20
C ALA A 67 6.72 -14.03 2.54
N LEU A 68 7.68 -13.14 2.30
CA LEU A 68 7.48 -11.88 1.61
C LEU A 68 8.69 -11.57 0.71
N LEU A 69 8.54 -11.87 -0.57
CA LEU A 69 9.50 -11.47 -1.59
C LEU A 69 8.86 -10.34 -2.40
N ILE A 70 9.51 -9.19 -2.47
CA ILE A 70 9.06 -8.07 -3.32
C ILE A 70 10.15 -7.81 -4.34
N ALA A 71 9.80 -7.92 -5.61
CA ALA A 71 10.66 -7.58 -6.73
C ALA A 71 10.16 -6.28 -7.37
N SER A 72 11.06 -5.32 -7.50
CA SER A 72 10.82 -4.07 -8.23
C SER A 72 12.04 -3.73 -9.08
N ARG A 73 11.81 -2.82 -10.00
CA ARG A 73 12.84 -2.10 -10.74
C ARG A 73 12.49 -0.61 -10.72
N PRO A 74 13.48 0.28 -10.88
CA PRO A 74 13.20 1.68 -11.16
C PRO A 74 12.21 1.77 -12.33
N SER A 75 11.10 2.47 -12.08
CA SER A 75 9.99 2.54 -13.03
C SER A 75 9.18 3.82 -12.83
N ALA A 76 8.46 4.22 -13.87
CA ALA A 76 7.59 5.39 -13.82
C ALA A 76 6.29 5.05 -13.08
N GLY A 77 5.94 5.83 -12.07
CA GLY A 77 4.63 5.83 -11.43
C GLY A 77 3.93 7.17 -11.61
N VAL A 78 2.61 7.16 -11.80
CA VAL A 78 1.82 8.40 -11.91
C VAL A 78 1.57 8.93 -10.50
N VAL A 79 2.09 10.13 -10.23
CA VAL A 79 1.87 10.80 -8.94
C VAL A 79 0.49 11.44 -8.95
N GLU A 80 -0.22 11.32 -7.84
CA GLU A 80 -1.51 11.95 -7.63
C GLU A 80 -1.57 12.51 -6.21
N ASP A 81 -2.13 13.70 -6.07
CA ASP A 81 -2.71 14.14 -4.82
C ASP A 81 -4.22 13.96 -4.93
N ASN A 82 -4.75 12.90 -4.32
CA ASN A 82 -6.16 12.55 -4.43
C ASN A 82 -7.06 13.34 -3.45
N GLY A 83 -6.52 14.36 -2.78
CA GLY A 83 -7.21 15.15 -1.77
C GLY A 83 -7.20 14.54 -0.37
N HIS A 84 -6.65 13.33 -0.19
CA HIS A 84 -6.56 12.65 1.11
C HIS A 84 -5.17 12.11 1.41
N ALA A 85 -4.39 11.81 0.38
CA ALA A 85 -3.02 11.35 0.49
C ALA A 85 -2.25 11.69 -0.79
N VAL A 86 -0.93 11.75 -0.64
CA VAL A 86 -0.02 11.61 -1.77
C VAL A 86 0.01 10.13 -2.16
N GLN A 87 -0.36 9.83 -3.40
CA GLN A 87 -0.44 8.49 -3.96
C GLN A 87 0.42 8.40 -5.23
N VAL A 88 0.97 7.22 -5.49
CA VAL A 88 1.66 6.92 -6.74
C VAL A 88 1.09 5.63 -7.31
N ASN A 89 0.48 5.74 -8.49
CA ASN A 89 -0.10 4.61 -9.23
C ASN A 89 0.95 3.95 -10.11
N THR A 90 1.22 2.67 -9.88
CA THR A 90 2.18 1.88 -10.66
C THR A 90 1.92 0.38 -10.47
N ASP A 91 2.19 -0.39 -11.52
CA ASP A 91 2.07 -1.86 -11.54
C ASP A 91 3.44 -2.56 -11.70
N GLU A 92 4.53 -1.81 -11.53
CA GLU A 92 5.92 -2.20 -11.83
C GLU A 92 6.66 -2.85 -10.62
N ALA A 93 5.89 -3.42 -9.69
CA ALA A 93 6.41 -4.29 -8.63
C ALA A 93 5.49 -5.50 -8.41
N GLU A 94 6.11 -6.65 -8.14
CA GLU A 94 5.41 -7.90 -7.84
C GLU A 94 5.84 -8.43 -6.47
N ALA A 95 4.91 -9.07 -5.77
CA ALA A 95 5.17 -9.70 -4.49
C ALA A 95 4.77 -11.18 -4.54
N VAL A 96 5.61 -12.03 -3.95
CA VAL A 96 5.24 -13.40 -3.57
C VAL A 96 5.08 -13.43 -2.07
N ILE A 97 3.84 -13.61 -1.61
CA ILE A 97 3.49 -13.58 -0.19
C ILE A 97 2.93 -14.93 0.22
N ARG A 98 3.71 -15.69 1.00
CA ARG A 98 3.39 -17.07 1.41
C ARG A 98 2.96 -17.94 0.21
N GLY A 99 3.74 -17.88 -0.87
CA GLY A 99 3.53 -18.64 -2.10
C GLY A 99 2.42 -18.13 -3.03
N ARG A 100 1.78 -17.00 -2.72
CA ARG A 100 0.76 -16.38 -3.58
C ARG A 100 1.34 -15.15 -4.27
N HIS A 101 1.00 -14.98 -5.54
CA HIS A 101 1.44 -13.84 -6.34
C HIS A 101 0.49 -12.66 -6.20
N PHE A 102 1.07 -11.48 -6.04
CA PHE A 102 0.37 -10.20 -6.04
C PHE A 102 1.13 -9.19 -6.89
N ARG A 103 0.40 -8.24 -7.47
CA ARG A 103 0.97 -7.09 -8.18
C ARG A 103 0.67 -5.80 -7.43
N LEU A 104 1.65 -4.91 -7.35
CA LEU A 104 1.45 -3.57 -6.82
C LEU A 104 0.41 -2.84 -7.68
N THR A 105 -0.44 -2.05 -7.06
CA THR A 105 -1.41 -1.20 -7.77
C THR A 105 -1.12 0.27 -7.54
N GLN A 106 -0.72 0.59 -6.31
CA GLN A 106 -0.35 1.92 -5.88
C GLN A 106 0.40 1.83 -4.55
N PHE A 107 1.05 2.91 -4.17
CA PHE A 107 1.37 3.18 -2.77
C PHE A 107 1.01 4.62 -2.41
N HIS A 108 0.77 4.87 -1.12
CA HIS A 108 0.42 6.19 -0.61
C HIS A 108 0.93 6.40 0.82
N PHE A 109 0.85 7.62 1.31
CA PHE A 109 1.41 8.00 2.61
C PHE A 109 0.39 8.58 3.59
N HIS A 110 0.57 8.24 4.86
CA HIS A 110 -0.13 8.80 6.01
C HIS A 110 0.85 9.51 6.94
N SER A 111 0.50 10.71 7.41
CA SER A 111 1.26 11.48 8.39
C SER A 111 0.38 12.02 9.51
N PRO A 112 0.62 11.65 10.79
CA PRO A 112 1.58 10.64 11.25
C PRO A 112 1.18 9.20 10.86
N SER A 113 1.93 8.19 11.31
CA SER A 113 1.59 6.78 11.04
C SER A 113 0.19 6.40 11.54
N GLU A 114 -0.45 5.49 10.81
CA GLU A 114 -1.76 4.94 11.17
C GLU A 114 -1.59 3.83 12.22
N HIS A 115 -0.70 2.87 11.94
CA HIS A 115 -0.30 1.88 12.94
C HIS A 115 0.60 2.53 13.99
N THR A 116 0.59 1.94 15.18
CA THR A 116 1.61 2.19 16.21
C THR A 116 2.37 0.90 16.48
N LEU A 117 3.62 1.01 16.91
CA LEU A 117 4.41 -0.11 17.41
C LEU A 117 4.62 0.09 18.92
N ASP A 118 4.06 -0.81 19.73
CA ASP A 118 4.04 -0.70 21.20
C ASP A 118 3.58 0.69 21.68
N GLY A 119 2.52 1.20 21.07
CA GLY A 119 1.94 2.52 21.35
C GLY A 119 2.71 3.71 20.78
N LYS A 120 3.82 3.50 20.07
CA LYS A 120 4.62 4.58 19.46
C LYS A 120 4.19 4.84 18.03
N THR A 121 3.92 6.10 17.73
CA THR A 121 3.59 6.60 16.39
C THR A 121 4.86 7.04 15.68
N ALA A 122 4.99 6.70 14.39
CA ALA A 122 6.06 7.19 13.52
C ALA A 122 5.63 8.49 12.81
N PRO A 123 6.58 9.34 12.36
CA PRO A 123 6.25 10.57 11.63
C PRO A 123 5.44 10.36 10.33
N LEU A 124 5.61 9.19 9.70
CA LEU A 124 4.97 8.86 8.43
C LEU A 124 4.86 7.34 8.28
N GLU A 125 3.83 6.87 7.62
CA GLU A 125 3.66 5.48 7.20
C GLU A 125 3.30 5.41 5.71
N GLY A 126 3.98 4.53 4.97
CA GLY A 126 3.64 4.23 3.58
C GLY A 126 2.88 2.92 3.48
N HIS A 127 1.82 2.91 2.69
CA HIS A 127 1.02 1.73 2.39
C HIS A 127 1.22 1.33 0.95
N PHE A 128 1.82 0.16 0.73
CA PHE A 128 2.02 -0.43 -0.60
C PHE A 128 0.91 -1.45 -0.84
N VAL A 129 -0.02 -1.12 -1.75
CA VAL A 129 -1.25 -1.89 -1.96
C VAL A 129 -1.06 -2.86 -3.12
N PHE A 130 -1.01 -4.14 -2.77
CA PHE A 130 -0.88 -5.26 -3.68
C PHE A 130 -2.22 -5.97 -3.88
N ARG A 131 -2.45 -6.46 -5.10
CA ARG A 131 -3.66 -7.20 -5.46
C ARG A 131 -3.30 -8.53 -6.12
N ALA A 132 -3.92 -9.62 -5.67
CA ALA A 132 -3.84 -10.92 -6.31
C ALA A 132 -4.84 -11.03 -7.48
N GLN A 133 -4.66 -11.99 -8.36
CA GLN A 133 -5.52 -12.20 -9.53
C GLN A 133 -7.00 -12.43 -9.16
N ASP A 134 -7.27 -13.02 -8.01
CA ASP A 134 -8.65 -13.25 -7.51
C ASP A 134 -9.24 -12.07 -6.73
N GLY A 135 -8.54 -10.93 -6.73
CA GLY A 135 -8.99 -9.69 -6.13
C GLY A 135 -8.60 -9.49 -4.67
N ARG A 136 -7.98 -10.49 -4.01
CA ARG A 136 -7.48 -10.35 -2.63
C ARG A 136 -6.47 -9.22 -2.52
N LEU A 137 -6.55 -8.48 -1.41
CA LEU A 137 -5.69 -7.34 -1.11
C LEU A 137 -4.66 -7.71 -0.05
N ALA A 138 -3.42 -7.36 -0.31
CA ALA A 138 -2.34 -7.35 0.68
C ALA A 138 -1.78 -5.92 0.76
N VAL A 139 -1.59 -5.40 1.96
CA VAL A 139 -0.97 -4.10 2.17
C VAL A 139 0.30 -4.28 2.97
N VAL A 140 1.41 -3.83 2.40
CA VAL A 140 2.70 -3.76 3.11
C VAL A 140 2.81 -2.36 3.71
N GLY A 141 2.82 -2.29 5.04
CA GLY A 141 2.95 -1.04 5.78
C GLY A 141 4.42 -0.79 6.15
N VAL A 142 4.93 0.41 5.88
CA VAL A 142 6.30 0.80 6.17
C VAL A 142 6.34 2.08 6.99
N MET A 143 6.94 1.99 8.17
CA MET A 143 7.21 3.16 9.00
C MET A 143 8.37 3.96 8.40
N PHE A 144 8.22 5.27 8.31
CA PHE A 144 9.32 6.16 7.98
C PHE A 144 9.70 7.00 9.19
N GLN A 145 11.01 7.18 9.37
CA GLN A 145 11.57 7.99 10.46
C GLN A 145 12.53 9.02 9.90
N GLU A 146 12.75 10.08 10.67
CA GLU A 146 13.77 11.08 10.33
C GLU A 146 15.16 10.43 10.29
N GLY A 147 15.91 10.72 9.23
CA GLY A 147 17.26 10.24 9.02
C GLY A 147 17.87 10.85 7.77
N ALA A 148 18.65 10.05 7.03
CA ALA A 148 19.19 10.48 5.74
C ALA A 148 18.09 10.66 4.69
N ASP A 149 18.31 11.59 3.77
CA ASP A 149 17.47 11.76 2.59
C ASP A 149 17.41 10.45 1.80
N ASN A 150 16.20 10.08 1.36
CA ASN A 150 16.01 9.00 0.42
C ASN A 150 15.92 9.59 -1.00
N PRO A 151 16.87 9.31 -1.90
CA PRO A 151 16.86 9.90 -3.24
C PRO A 151 15.64 9.46 -4.07
N ASP A 152 15.10 8.26 -3.82
CA ASP A 152 14.01 7.68 -4.62
C ASP A 152 12.65 8.34 -4.37
N ILE A 153 12.47 9.05 -3.24
CA ILE A 153 11.25 9.84 -3.03
C ILE A 153 11.32 11.23 -3.69
N ALA A 154 12.53 11.73 -4.01
CA ALA A 154 12.70 13.10 -4.50
C ALA A 154 11.93 13.39 -5.80
N PRO A 155 11.86 12.49 -6.80
CA PRO A 155 11.05 12.71 -8.00
C PRO A 155 9.55 12.86 -7.68
N VAL A 156 9.04 12.11 -6.69
CA VAL A 156 7.64 12.24 -6.23
C VAL A 156 7.42 13.61 -5.62
N LEU A 157 8.31 14.06 -4.72
CA LEU A 157 8.21 15.39 -4.11
C LEU A 157 8.33 16.52 -5.14
N GLU A 158 9.13 16.36 -6.19
CA GLU A 158 9.19 17.34 -7.28
C GLU A 158 7.84 17.48 -8.00
N GLN A 159 7.12 16.37 -8.24
CA GLN A 159 5.77 16.43 -8.80
C GLN A 159 4.81 17.16 -7.86
N LEU A 160 4.93 16.97 -6.54
CA LEU A 160 4.09 17.66 -5.55
C LEU A 160 4.25 19.18 -5.55
N ARG A 161 5.43 19.68 -5.89
CA ARG A 161 5.70 21.13 -6.03
C ARG A 161 5.09 21.73 -7.31
N ARG A 162 4.50 20.91 -8.18
CA ARG A 162 3.82 21.30 -9.43
C ARG A 162 2.33 20.88 -9.42
N PRO A 163 1.51 21.40 -8.48
CA PRO A 163 0.16 20.88 -8.21
C PRO A 163 -0.83 21.00 -9.38
N GLU A 164 -0.56 21.89 -10.35
CA GLU A 164 -1.40 22.06 -11.55
C GLU A 164 -1.26 20.89 -12.55
N HIS A 165 -0.15 20.15 -12.50
CA HIS A 165 0.17 19.08 -13.45
C HIS A 165 1.00 17.98 -12.77
N PHE A 166 0.33 17.05 -12.09
CA PHE A 166 1.03 15.83 -11.67
C PHE A 166 1.35 14.96 -12.88
N GLY A 167 2.60 14.50 -12.94
CA GLY A 167 3.09 13.61 -13.97
C GLY A 167 3.64 12.31 -13.41
N GLN A 168 4.56 11.71 -14.15
CA GLN A 168 5.25 10.52 -13.72
C GLN A 168 6.48 10.88 -12.87
N ALA A 169 6.73 10.07 -11.84
CA ALA A 169 7.98 10.05 -11.08
C ALA A 169 8.65 8.69 -11.30
N GLU A 170 9.95 8.70 -11.60
CA GLU A 170 10.74 7.48 -11.56
C GLU A 170 11.00 7.09 -10.10
N ILE A 171 10.73 5.83 -9.75
CA ILE A 171 10.90 5.33 -8.40
C ILE A 171 11.30 3.86 -8.38
N ASP A 172 12.20 3.49 -7.47
CA ASP A 172 12.46 2.10 -7.12
C ASP A 172 11.76 1.75 -5.81
N ILE A 173 10.70 0.95 -5.89
CA ILE A 173 9.89 0.56 -4.73
C ILE A 173 10.76 -0.10 -3.65
N ALA A 174 11.76 -0.91 -4.02
CA ALA A 174 12.67 -1.57 -3.08
C ALA A 174 13.45 -0.57 -2.21
N ARG A 175 13.66 0.67 -2.67
CA ARG A 175 14.34 1.74 -1.93
C ARG A 175 13.45 2.45 -0.94
N LEU A 176 12.13 2.28 -1.04
CA LEU A 176 11.16 2.69 -0.04
C LEU A 176 10.81 1.58 0.96
N LEU A 177 11.46 0.42 0.85
CA LEU A 177 11.31 -0.70 1.77
C LEU A 177 12.62 -0.91 2.55
N PRO A 178 12.57 -1.33 3.82
CA PRO A 178 13.77 -1.73 4.57
C PRO A 178 14.41 -2.96 3.92
N ALA A 179 15.72 -3.13 4.05
CA ALA A 179 16.41 -4.31 3.52
C ALA A 179 15.89 -5.61 4.16
N ASP A 180 15.80 -5.63 5.49
CA ASP A 180 15.18 -6.67 6.32
C ASP A 180 13.66 -6.67 6.13
N LYS A 181 13.11 -7.78 5.64
CA LYS A 181 11.67 -7.93 5.38
C LYS A 181 10.91 -8.58 6.53
N SER A 182 11.48 -8.65 7.73
CA SER A 182 10.75 -9.09 8.93
C SER A 182 9.50 -8.23 9.14
N TYR A 183 8.37 -8.85 9.47
CA TYR A 183 7.07 -8.15 9.52
C TYR A 183 6.13 -8.71 10.59
N TYR A 184 5.16 -7.89 10.95
CA TYR A 184 3.97 -8.28 11.71
C TYR A 184 2.78 -8.44 10.76
N HIS A 185 2.04 -9.52 10.91
CA HIS A 185 0.90 -9.86 10.07
C HIS A 185 -0.36 -10.06 10.87
N TYR A 186 -1.46 -9.50 10.35
CA TYR A 186 -2.82 -9.71 10.84
C TYR A 186 -3.82 -9.50 9.69
N LEU A 187 -5.05 -10.01 9.87
CA LEU A 187 -6.17 -9.70 8.97
C LEU A 187 -6.90 -8.45 9.46
N GLY A 188 -7.06 -7.48 8.57
CA GLY A 188 -7.60 -6.18 8.89
C GLY A 188 -8.57 -5.66 7.84
N SER A 189 -8.61 -4.34 7.70
CA SER A 189 -9.44 -3.64 6.74
C SER A 189 -8.64 -2.61 5.94
N LEU A 190 -9.29 -2.02 4.94
CA LEU A 190 -8.90 -0.69 4.46
C LEU A 190 -9.04 0.31 5.62
N THR A 191 -8.17 1.32 5.64
CA THR A 191 -8.18 2.38 6.67
C THR A 191 -8.99 3.61 6.25
N THR A 192 -9.55 3.59 5.04
CA THR A 192 -10.47 4.61 4.53
C THR A 192 -11.80 3.98 4.10
N PRO A 193 -12.93 4.72 4.17
CA PRO A 193 -14.22 4.26 3.67
C PRO A 193 -14.11 3.63 2.27
N PRO A 194 -14.72 2.46 2.04
CA PRO A 194 -15.77 1.83 2.85
C PRO A 194 -15.29 0.91 3.98
N LEU A 195 -14.03 1.00 4.42
CA LEU A 195 -13.47 0.24 5.55
C LEU A 195 -13.63 -1.29 5.39
N THR A 196 -13.51 -1.76 4.15
CA THR A 196 -13.70 -3.17 3.78
C THR A 196 -12.68 -4.05 4.48
N GLU A 197 -13.16 -5.08 5.17
CA GLU A 197 -12.34 -6.06 5.89
C GLU A 197 -11.72 -7.11 4.97
N ASN A 198 -11.00 -8.06 5.57
CA ASN A 198 -10.27 -9.13 4.88
C ASN A 198 -9.10 -8.64 4.03
N VAL A 199 -8.46 -7.56 4.48
CA VAL A 199 -7.18 -7.07 3.95
C VAL A 199 -6.04 -7.74 4.71
N GLU A 200 -5.07 -8.29 3.98
CA GLU A 200 -3.89 -8.91 4.57
C GLU A 200 -2.82 -7.85 4.86
N TRP A 201 -2.62 -7.51 6.13
CA TRP A 201 -1.62 -6.52 6.53
C TRP A 201 -0.26 -7.16 6.79
N TYR A 202 0.80 -6.52 6.29
CA TYR A 202 2.19 -6.89 6.50
C TYR A 202 2.97 -5.64 6.91
N VAL A 203 2.99 -5.33 8.21
CA VAL A 203 3.67 -4.14 8.74
C VAL A 203 5.13 -4.48 8.99
N LEU A 204 6.04 -3.92 8.19
CA LEU A 204 7.47 -4.21 8.29
C LEU A 204 8.03 -3.71 9.63
N SER A 205 8.88 -4.53 10.26
CA SER A 205 9.37 -4.28 11.62
C SER A 205 10.49 -3.22 11.67
N LYS A 206 11.11 -2.94 10.52
CA LYS A 206 12.16 -1.95 10.37
C LYS A 206 11.65 -0.72 9.63
N PRO A 207 11.98 0.49 10.12
CA PRO A 207 11.62 1.71 9.43
C PRO A 207 12.59 2.00 8.27
N VAL A 208 12.17 2.89 7.37
CA VAL A 208 13.01 3.51 6.34
C VAL A 208 13.29 4.97 6.72
N SER A 209 14.50 5.45 6.47
CA SER A 209 14.83 6.85 6.71
C SER A 209 14.36 7.75 5.57
N LEU A 210 13.80 8.90 5.94
CA LEU A 210 13.61 10.05 5.07
C LEU A 210 14.24 11.29 5.73
N GLY A 211 14.70 12.22 4.90
CA GLY A 211 15.18 13.51 5.36
C GLY A 211 14.10 14.31 6.08
N ALA A 212 14.50 15.16 7.02
CA ALA A 212 13.56 16.03 7.75
C ALA A 212 12.68 16.87 6.80
N ASN A 213 13.26 17.43 5.74
CA ASN A 213 12.51 18.17 4.72
C ASN A 213 11.56 17.28 3.91
N GLN A 214 11.98 16.05 3.59
CA GLN A 214 11.15 15.11 2.83
C GLN A 214 9.91 14.70 3.64
N LEU A 215 10.09 14.40 4.93
CA LEU A 215 8.98 14.13 5.85
C LEU A 215 8.05 15.33 5.98
N LYS A 216 8.64 16.53 6.13
CA LYS A 216 7.87 17.76 6.25
C LYS A 216 7.03 18.03 5.01
N GLU A 217 7.56 17.84 3.81
CA GLU A 217 6.81 18.07 2.56
C GLU A 217 5.61 17.13 2.42
N LEU A 218 5.74 15.86 2.81
CA LEU A 218 4.63 14.92 2.82
C LEU A 218 3.60 15.27 3.91
N HIS A 219 4.08 15.64 5.11
CA HIS A 219 3.22 16.04 6.22
C HIS A 219 2.42 17.30 5.91
N ASP A 220 3.07 18.36 5.40
CA ASP A 220 2.43 19.63 5.07
C ASP A 220 1.32 19.47 4.01
N ARG A 221 1.43 18.44 3.15
CA ARG A 221 0.44 18.20 2.10
C ARG A 221 -0.87 17.64 2.65
N HIS A 222 -0.76 16.67 3.56
CA HIS A 222 -1.90 16.01 4.20
C HIS A 222 -1.62 15.80 5.70
N PRO A 223 -1.73 16.87 6.52
CA PRO A 223 -1.49 16.76 7.95
C PRO A 223 -2.64 15.99 8.60
N HIS A 224 -2.30 15.01 9.44
CA HIS A 224 -3.25 14.21 10.22
C HIS A 224 -4.24 13.40 9.37
N ASN A 225 -3.80 12.91 8.20
CA ASN A 225 -4.59 12.00 7.39
C ASN A 225 -4.52 10.55 7.88
N ASN A 226 -4.48 10.32 9.19
CA ASN A 226 -4.31 9.02 9.80
C ASN A 226 -5.57 8.61 10.59
N ARG A 227 -6.10 7.42 10.31
CA ARG A 227 -7.25 6.88 11.01
C ARG A 227 -6.91 6.55 12.47
N GLN A 228 -7.86 6.75 13.36
CA GLN A 228 -7.77 6.35 14.76
C GLN A 228 -7.57 4.82 14.85
N ARG A 229 -6.73 4.40 15.79
CA ARG A 229 -6.45 2.98 16.03
C ARG A 229 -7.71 2.24 16.45
N GLN A 230 -7.83 1.04 15.92
CA GLN A 230 -8.94 0.13 16.14
C GLN A 230 -8.51 -0.99 17.09
N PRO A 231 -9.42 -1.56 17.88
CA PRO A 231 -9.12 -2.68 18.75
C PRO A 231 -8.59 -3.89 17.97
N MET A 232 -7.54 -4.55 18.46
CA MET A 232 -7.05 -5.81 17.87
C MET A 232 -8.09 -6.93 17.96
N ASN A 233 -9.01 -6.85 18.94
CA ASN A 233 -9.97 -7.91 19.28
C ASN A 233 -9.23 -9.26 19.45
N ASP A 234 -9.84 -10.37 19.05
CA ASP A 234 -9.25 -11.71 19.16
C ASP A 234 -8.38 -12.11 17.97
N ARG A 235 -7.98 -11.14 17.12
CA ARG A 235 -7.19 -11.42 15.93
C ARG A 235 -5.75 -11.83 16.29
N PRO A 236 -5.21 -12.90 15.70
CA PRO A 236 -3.81 -13.26 15.92
C PRO A 236 -2.90 -12.21 15.28
N LEU A 237 -1.86 -11.82 16.02
CA LEU A 237 -0.72 -11.10 15.49
C LEU A 237 0.41 -12.10 15.27
N VAL A 238 0.94 -12.18 14.07
CA VAL A 238 2.03 -13.10 13.71
C VAL A 238 3.28 -12.29 13.39
N TYR A 239 4.44 -12.70 13.90
CA TYR A 239 5.73 -12.12 13.57
C TYR A 239 6.55 -13.08 12.70
N PHE A 240 6.93 -12.62 11.52
CA PHE A 240 7.89 -13.30 10.65
C PHE A 240 9.25 -12.60 10.74
N GLN A 241 10.31 -13.41 10.84
CA GLN A 241 11.69 -12.94 10.82
C GLN A 241 12.36 -13.41 9.53
N ASP A 242 12.87 -12.46 8.75
CA ASP A 242 13.62 -12.68 7.49
C ASP A 242 15.07 -13.12 7.74
#